data_AF-A0A3A4UR20-F1
#
_entry.id   AF-A0A3A4UR20-F1
#
_cell.length_a   1.000
_cell.length_b   1.000
_cell.length_c   1.000
_cell.angle_alpha   90.00
_cell.angle_beta   90.00
_cell.angle_gamma   90.00
#
_symmetry.space_group_name_H-M   'P 1'
#
loop_
_entity.id
_entity.type
_entity.pdbx_description
1 polymer ?
#
loop_
_entity_poly.entity_id
_entity_poly.type
_entity_poly.pdbx_seq_one_letter_code
_entity_poly.pdbx_strand_id
1 'polypeptide(L)'
;MAQVKLVLFLLLATSAVACVVPRENMVITESVEFCSDVYYVNWPIRIAADDVAVICSGTVLKSWRGGTGFAVENRQNVTIKDCHLVNHDIGFSVRNSSRVFLIGNHLVKTQVGVRLMNVSGSATLNHDVSLLGAFDVQESAHNVLSLKNKRVSGIFCAHNECNAKESAIETFMRPKQTPPQMSLWLSEVVTGKSVERLRAWVLAGLA
;
A
#
# COMPACT_ATOMS: atom_id res chain seq x y z
N MET A 1 -22.64 51.24 -27.64
CA MET A 1 -22.34 50.66 -26.31
C MET A 1 -21.70 49.30 -26.54
N ALA A 2 -20.38 49.21 -26.42
CA ALA A 2 -19.62 47.98 -26.68
C ALA A 2 -19.54 47.16 -25.38
N GLN A 3 -20.07 45.93 -25.40
CA GLN A 3 -19.96 45.00 -24.28
C GLN A 3 -18.54 44.46 -24.18
N VAL A 4 -17.85 44.78 -23.09
CA VAL A 4 -16.56 44.19 -22.72
C VAL A 4 -16.83 42.79 -22.16
N LYS A 5 -16.47 41.75 -22.94
CA LYS A 5 -16.44 40.37 -22.46
C LYS A 5 -15.29 40.21 -21.48
N LEU A 6 -15.60 40.15 -20.18
CA LEU A 6 -14.66 39.80 -19.13
C LEU A 6 -14.31 38.31 -19.26
N VAL A 7 -13.15 38.01 -19.85
CA VAL A 7 -12.60 36.65 -19.90
C VAL A 7 -11.95 36.37 -18.54
N LEU A 8 -12.64 35.58 -17.71
CA LEU A 8 -12.13 35.09 -16.44
C LEU A 8 -11.10 33.97 -16.71
N PHE A 9 -9.82 34.34 -16.70
CA PHE A 9 -8.71 33.38 -16.77
C PHE A 9 -8.57 32.69 -15.40
N LEU A 10 -9.17 31.51 -15.24
CA LEU A 10 -8.92 30.64 -14.09
C LEU A 10 -7.47 30.11 -14.21
N LEU A 11 -6.55 30.70 -13.45
CA LEU A 11 -5.21 30.16 -13.23
C LEU A 11 -5.36 28.87 -12.40
N LEU A 12 -5.40 27.73 -13.08
CA LEU A 12 -5.17 26.42 -12.45
C LEU A 12 -3.70 26.39 -12.00
N ALA A 13 -3.46 26.78 -10.75
CA ALA A 13 -2.19 26.57 -10.10
C ALA A 13 -1.97 25.05 -10.03
N THR A 14 -1.13 24.52 -10.91
CA THR A 14 -0.61 23.16 -10.76
C THR A 14 0.26 23.17 -9.52
N SER A 15 -0.30 22.75 -8.39
CA SER A 15 0.48 22.42 -7.20
C SER A 15 1.40 21.28 -7.61
N ALA A 16 2.63 21.63 -7.97
CA ALA A 16 3.70 20.66 -8.06
C ALA A 16 3.82 20.07 -6.65
N VAL A 17 3.29 18.87 -6.46
CA VAL A 17 3.46 18.12 -5.21
C VAL A 17 4.95 17.82 -5.16
N ALA A 18 5.67 18.62 -4.39
CA ALA A 18 7.08 18.38 -4.13
C ALA A 18 7.17 17.05 -3.39
N CYS A 19 8.00 16.15 -3.90
CA CYS A 19 8.26 14.89 -3.24
C CYS A 19 8.87 15.11 -1.84
N VAL A 20 8.66 14.16 -0.96
CA VAL A 20 9.12 14.20 0.43
C VAL A 20 10.44 13.45 0.54
N VAL A 21 11.48 14.11 1.04
CA VAL A 21 12.76 13.47 1.31
C VAL A 21 12.63 12.62 2.59
N PRO A 22 12.80 11.29 2.53
CA PRO A 22 12.71 10.43 3.70
C PRO A 22 13.88 10.69 4.65
N ARG A 23 13.61 10.61 5.96
CA ARG A 23 14.59 10.85 7.02
C ARG A 23 14.44 9.81 8.13
N GLU A 24 15.49 9.63 8.93
CA GLU A 24 15.43 8.77 10.11
C GLU A 24 14.32 9.22 11.08
N ASN A 25 13.62 8.25 11.67
CA ASN A 25 12.49 8.48 12.59
C ASN A 25 11.36 9.34 12.02
N MET A 26 11.27 9.49 10.69
CA MET A 26 10.19 10.22 10.05
C MET A 26 8.84 9.60 10.44
N VAL A 27 7.89 10.46 10.80
CA VAL A 27 6.52 10.09 11.12
C VAL A 27 5.62 10.58 10.00
N ILE A 28 4.90 9.65 9.37
CA ILE A 28 3.99 9.92 8.26
C ILE A 28 2.57 9.98 8.81
N THR A 29 1.96 11.14 8.74
CA THR A 29 0.58 11.41 9.20
C THR A 29 -0.41 11.67 8.05
N GLU A 30 0.09 11.75 6.82
CA GLU A 30 -0.69 11.95 5.60
C GLU A 30 -0.02 11.20 4.45
N SER A 31 -0.74 11.04 3.32
CA SER A 31 -0.17 10.37 2.16
C SER A 31 1.02 11.16 1.59
N VAL A 32 2.10 10.45 1.25
CA VAL A 32 3.34 11.06 0.76
C VAL A 32 3.90 10.31 -0.44
N GLU A 33 4.51 11.05 -1.34
CA GLU A 33 5.38 10.51 -2.38
C GLU A 33 6.83 10.85 -2.05
N PHE A 34 7.71 9.86 -2.00
CA PHE A 34 9.12 10.09 -1.73
C PHE A 34 9.89 10.49 -2.98
N CYS A 35 10.91 11.33 -2.76
CA CYS A 35 11.83 11.72 -3.82
C CYS A 35 12.70 10.54 -4.23
N SER A 36 12.74 10.21 -5.52
CA SER A 36 13.56 9.11 -6.04
C SER A 36 15.05 9.39 -5.86
N ASP A 37 15.66 8.77 -4.86
CA ASP A 37 17.10 8.77 -4.60
C ASP A 37 17.46 7.64 -3.59
N VAL A 38 18.70 7.60 -3.15
CA VAL A 38 19.21 6.71 -2.10
C VAL A 38 19.34 7.47 -0.77
N TYR A 39 18.66 7.00 0.26
CA TYR A 39 18.69 7.58 1.60
C TYR A 39 19.12 6.58 2.65
N TYR A 40 19.89 7.06 3.61
CA TYR A 40 20.32 6.25 4.75
C TYR A 40 19.33 6.39 5.90
N VAL A 41 18.70 5.27 6.26
CA VAL A 41 17.65 5.21 7.27
C VAL A 41 17.88 3.99 8.17
N ASN A 42 18.49 4.22 9.34
CA ASN A 42 18.75 3.17 10.32
C ASN A 42 17.58 2.95 11.31
N TRP A 43 16.66 3.92 11.38
CA TRP A 43 15.49 3.89 12.25
C TRP A 43 14.20 3.86 11.44
N PRO A 44 13.14 3.19 11.92
CA PRO A 44 11.94 2.98 11.12
C PRO A 44 11.26 4.29 10.75
N ILE A 45 10.80 4.36 9.50
CA ILE A 45 9.79 5.32 9.08
C ILE A 45 8.44 4.82 9.64
N ARG A 46 7.80 5.64 10.47
CA ARG A 46 6.59 5.27 11.20
C ARG A 46 5.34 5.81 10.51
N ILE A 47 4.38 4.94 10.25
CA ILE A 47 3.05 5.36 9.78
C ILE A 47 2.17 5.64 11.00
N ALA A 48 1.79 6.90 11.19
CA ALA A 48 1.07 7.36 12.37
C ALA A 48 -0.38 7.78 12.11
N ALA A 49 -0.88 7.63 10.89
CA ALA A 49 -2.29 7.86 10.56
C ALA A 49 -2.87 6.70 9.73
N ASP A 50 -4.20 6.60 9.78
CA ASP A 50 -4.99 5.71 8.92
C ASP A 50 -5.20 6.36 7.55
N ASP A 51 -5.62 5.58 6.56
CA ASP A 51 -5.94 6.07 5.21
C ASP A 51 -4.75 6.77 4.53
N VAL A 52 -3.54 6.25 4.75
CA VAL A 52 -2.28 6.79 4.25
C VAL A 52 -1.70 5.91 3.14
N ALA A 53 -1.25 6.55 2.06
CA ALA A 53 -0.43 5.93 1.04
C ALA A 53 1.00 6.51 1.07
N VAL A 54 2.00 5.62 1.10
CA VAL A 54 3.41 5.95 0.89
C VAL A 54 3.83 5.40 -0.47
N ILE A 55 4.17 6.30 -1.38
CA ILE A 55 4.61 5.98 -2.73
C ILE A 55 6.11 6.29 -2.80
N CYS A 56 6.93 5.26 -2.97
CA CYS A 56 8.37 5.48 -2.95
C CYS A 56 8.96 5.89 -4.31
N SER A 57 8.27 5.67 -5.42
CA SER A 57 8.73 6.09 -6.77
C SER A 57 10.19 5.67 -7.06
N GLY A 58 10.57 4.45 -6.66
CA GLY A 58 11.92 3.90 -6.85
C GLY A 58 12.95 4.27 -5.78
N THR A 59 12.55 5.03 -4.74
CA THR A 59 13.39 5.40 -3.59
C THR A 59 14.05 4.17 -2.96
N VAL A 60 15.36 4.30 -2.69
CA VAL A 60 16.17 3.29 -1.99
C VAL A 60 16.44 3.73 -0.56
N LEU A 61 15.84 3.05 0.39
CA LEU A 61 16.10 3.21 1.82
C LEU A 61 17.13 2.16 2.23
N LYS A 62 18.31 2.61 2.66
CA LYS A 62 19.43 1.74 3.01
C LYS A 62 19.80 1.88 4.47
N SER A 63 20.08 0.77 5.14
CA SER A 63 20.62 0.77 6.49
C SER A 63 22.09 0.32 6.53
N TRP A 64 22.84 0.86 7.50
CA TRP A 64 24.18 0.39 7.85
C TRP A 64 24.20 -0.49 9.09
N ARG A 65 23.18 -0.38 9.94
CA ARG A 65 23.11 -1.02 11.26
C ARG A 65 22.01 -2.08 11.36
N GLY A 66 21.29 -2.35 10.27
CA GLY A 66 20.09 -3.20 10.30
C GLY A 66 18.84 -2.42 10.71
N GLY A 67 18.06 -2.97 11.63
CA GLY A 67 16.82 -2.36 12.12
C GLY A 67 15.62 -2.57 11.20
N THR A 68 14.56 -1.80 11.45
CA THR A 68 13.29 -1.89 10.71
C THR A 68 13.19 -0.78 9.67
N GLY A 69 12.81 -1.09 8.43
CA GLY A 69 12.60 -0.09 7.39
C GLY A 69 11.33 0.73 7.62
N PHE A 70 10.18 0.08 7.62
CA PHE A 70 8.87 0.69 7.92
C PHE A 70 8.18 0.03 9.11
N ALA A 71 7.55 0.85 9.94
CA ALA A 71 6.72 0.41 11.05
C ALA A 71 5.28 0.94 10.91
N VAL A 72 4.32 0.01 10.96
CA VAL A 72 2.87 0.29 10.94
C VAL A 72 2.26 -0.32 12.19
N GLU A 73 1.79 0.51 13.12
CA GLU A 73 1.30 0.05 14.42
C GLU A 73 -0.03 0.68 14.78
N ASN A 74 -1.03 -0.14 15.09
CA ASN A 74 -2.40 0.30 15.42
C ASN A 74 -3.01 1.17 14.31
N ARG A 75 -2.86 0.75 13.04
CA ARG A 75 -3.35 1.49 11.87
C ARG A 75 -4.26 0.66 10.97
N GLN A 76 -5.04 1.35 10.16
CA GLN A 76 -5.92 0.76 9.17
C GLN A 76 -5.79 1.46 7.82
N ASN A 77 -6.01 0.69 6.75
CA ASN A 77 -6.02 1.20 5.38
C ASN A 77 -4.73 1.93 5.00
N VAL A 78 -3.60 1.25 5.17
CA VAL A 78 -2.26 1.78 4.86
C VAL A 78 -1.74 1.10 3.61
N THR A 79 -1.27 1.88 2.64
CA THR A 79 -0.59 1.36 1.46
C THR A 79 0.86 1.82 1.44
N ILE A 80 1.81 0.91 1.29
CA ILE A 80 3.22 1.23 1.06
C ILE A 80 3.66 0.51 -0.21
N LYS A 81 4.05 1.29 -1.23
CA LYS A 81 4.35 0.73 -2.54
C LYS A 81 5.63 1.25 -3.19
N ASP A 82 6.20 0.37 -4.01
CA ASP A 82 7.33 0.63 -4.90
C ASP A 82 8.60 1.15 -4.18
N CYS A 83 8.81 0.69 -2.94
CA CYS A 83 9.97 1.03 -2.12
C CYS A 83 11.09 0.00 -2.25
N HIS A 84 12.34 0.45 -2.26
CA HIS A 84 13.50 -0.45 -2.18
C HIS A 84 14.12 -0.38 -0.78
N LEU A 85 14.08 -1.47 -0.01
CA LEU A 85 14.71 -1.57 1.31
C LEU A 85 15.98 -2.40 1.20
N VAL A 86 17.10 -1.88 1.73
CA VAL A 86 18.42 -2.52 1.61
C VAL A 86 19.11 -2.64 2.97
N ASN A 87 19.56 -3.86 3.30
CA ASN A 87 20.31 -4.19 4.53
C ASN A 87 19.54 -3.93 5.84
N HIS A 88 18.23 -4.09 5.87
CA HIS A 88 17.44 -4.02 7.10
C HIS A 88 17.37 -5.39 7.80
N ASP A 89 17.19 -5.41 9.12
CA ASP A 89 16.87 -6.66 9.82
C ASP A 89 15.42 -7.08 9.52
N ILE A 90 14.52 -6.10 9.48
CA ILE A 90 13.11 -6.29 9.13
C ILE A 90 12.74 -5.25 8.08
N GLY A 91 12.24 -5.68 6.91
CA GLY A 91 11.79 -4.74 5.89
C GLY A 91 10.57 -3.96 6.38
N PHE A 92 9.48 -4.70 6.63
CA PHE A 92 8.22 -4.15 7.10
C PHE A 92 7.79 -4.81 8.41
N SER A 93 7.52 -4.02 9.44
CA SER A 93 6.93 -4.48 10.71
C SER A 93 5.51 -3.93 10.84
N VAL A 94 4.51 -4.82 10.84
CA VAL A 94 3.10 -4.47 10.96
C VAL A 94 2.51 -5.11 12.21
N ARG A 95 1.93 -4.31 13.10
CA ARG A 95 1.37 -4.76 14.38
C ARG A 95 -0.02 -4.20 14.63
N ASN A 96 -0.94 -5.02 15.14
CA ASN A 96 -2.28 -4.62 15.56
C ASN A 96 -3.01 -3.78 14.49
N SER A 97 -2.89 -4.18 13.23
CA SER A 97 -3.31 -3.37 12.09
C SER A 97 -4.14 -4.18 11.11
N SER A 98 -4.93 -3.52 10.28
CA SER A 98 -5.72 -4.21 9.25
C SER A 98 -5.75 -3.46 7.93
N ARG A 99 -6.00 -4.16 6.82
CA ARG A 99 -6.00 -3.57 5.48
C ARG A 99 -4.69 -2.81 5.20
N VAL A 100 -3.56 -3.47 5.49
CA VAL A 100 -2.22 -2.96 5.16
C VAL A 100 -1.77 -3.63 3.86
N PHE A 101 -1.48 -2.82 2.86
CA PHE A 101 -1.09 -3.27 1.53
C PHE A 101 0.36 -2.90 1.25
N LEU A 102 1.20 -3.93 1.22
CA LEU A 102 2.58 -3.82 0.79
C LEU A 102 2.60 -4.31 -0.66
N ILE A 103 2.96 -3.44 -1.61
CA ILE A 103 2.83 -3.72 -3.05
C ILE A 103 4.08 -3.30 -3.81
N GLY A 104 4.69 -4.19 -4.59
CA GLY A 104 5.80 -3.82 -5.50
C GLY A 104 7.11 -3.35 -4.85
N ASN A 105 7.21 -3.38 -3.52
CA ASN A 105 8.46 -3.11 -2.80
C ASN A 105 9.53 -4.17 -3.11
N HIS A 106 10.81 -3.85 -3.01
CA HIS A 106 11.91 -4.81 -3.19
C HIS A 106 12.80 -4.84 -1.94
N LEU A 107 12.96 -6.02 -1.35
CA LEU A 107 13.68 -6.23 -0.09
C LEU A 107 15.02 -6.90 -0.35
N VAL A 108 16.08 -6.09 -0.44
CA VAL A 108 17.44 -6.55 -0.81
C VAL A 108 18.32 -6.73 0.42
N LYS A 109 18.90 -7.93 0.59
CA LYS A 109 19.77 -8.24 1.74
C LYS A 109 19.12 -7.94 3.11
N THR A 110 17.80 -8.03 3.15
CA THR A 110 17.02 -7.86 4.38
C THR A 110 16.96 -9.22 5.09
N GLN A 111 17.06 -9.30 6.42
CA GLN A 111 17.03 -10.60 7.10
C GLN A 111 15.62 -11.21 7.07
N VAL A 112 14.62 -10.47 7.54
CA VAL A 112 13.20 -10.83 7.52
C VAL A 112 12.43 -9.85 6.65
N GLY A 113 11.75 -10.35 5.62
CA GLY A 113 11.05 -9.48 4.67
C GLY A 113 9.90 -8.69 5.30
N VAL A 114 8.86 -9.40 5.73
CA VAL A 114 7.68 -8.82 6.38
C VAL A 114 7.39 -9.56 7.69
N ARG A 115 7.22 -8.80 8.77
CA ARG A 115 6.73 -9.29 10.06
C ARG A 115 5.29 -8.80 10.29
N LEU A 116 4.38 -9.73 10.53
CA LEU A 116 2.97 -9.47 10.84
C LEU A 116 2.64 -10.01 12.24
N MET A 117 2.12 -9.14 13.11
CA MET A 117 1.71 -9.50 14.47
C MET A 117 0.30 -8.98 14.76
N ASN A 118 -0.67 -9.87 14.97
CA ASN A 118 -2.09 -9.50 15.13
C ASN A 118 -2.60 -8.62 13.97
N VAL A 119 -2.44 -9.13 12.74
CA VAL A 119 -2.79 -8.43 11.49
C VAL A 119 -3.86 -9.21 10.72
N SER A 120 -4.82 -8.49 10.13
CA SER A 120 -5.87 -9.10 9.29
C SER A 120 -6.23 -8.31 8.04
N GLY A 121 -6.81 -9.00 7.06
CA GLY A 121 -7.32 -8.39 5.82
C GLY A 121 -6.26 -7.61 5.04
N SER A 122 -4.98 -7.99 5.18
CA SER A 122 -3.83 -7.29 4.63
C SER A 122 -3.20 -8.09 3.50
N ALA A 123 -2.35 -7.45 2.70
CA ALA A 123 -1.67 -8.10 1.60
C ALA A 123 -0.21 -7.74 1.49
N THR A 124 0.60 -8.72 1.11
CA THR A 124 2.01 -8.54 0.76
C THR A 124 2.24 -9.13 -0.62
N LEU A 125 2.66 -8.31 -1.58
CA LEU A 125 2.78 -8.72 -2.98
C LEU A 125 4.15 -8.38 -3.55
N ASN A 126 4.84 -9.41 -4.02
CA ASN A 126 5.97 -9.30 -4.95
C ASN A 126 7.25 -8.69 -4.34
N HIS A 127 7.64 -9.08 -3.13
CA HIS A 127 8.64 -8.33 -2.38
C HIS A 127 10.06 -8.85 -2.24
N ASP A 128 10.35 -10.13 -2.52
CA ASP A 128 11.39 -10.77 -1.71
C ASP A 128 12.71 -11.18 -2.40
N VAL A 129 13.83 -10.75 -1.81
CA VAL A 129 15.13 -11.47 -1.81
C VAL A 129 15.75 -11.52 -0.39
N SER A 130 14.92 -11.58 0.65
CA SER A 130 15.35 -11.65 2.06
C SER A 130 16.10 -12.95 2.38
N LEU A 131 17.00 -12.87 3.37
CA LEU A 131 18.03 -13.86 3.65
C LEU A 131 17.57 -14.99 4.59
N LEU A 132 16.93 -14.65 5.71
CA LEU A 132 16.49 -15.65 6.70
C LEU A 132 15.07 -16.13 6.42
N GLY A 133 14.17 -15.22 6.07
CA GLY A 133 12.79 -15.56 5.77
C GLY A 133 12.04 -14.42 5.11
N ALA A 134 11.13 -14.77 4.20
CA ALA A 134 10.26 -13.78 3.57
C ALA A 134 9.20 -13.24 4.54
N PHE A 135 8.69 -14.12 5.42
CA PHE A 135 7.59 -13.81 6.33
C PHE A 135 7.84 -14.35 7.75
N ASP A 136 7.49 -13.53 8.73
CA ASP A 136 7.35 -13.89 10.14
C ASP A 136 5.93 -13.48 10.58
N VAL A 137 5.05 -14.46 10.78
CA VAL A 137 3.60 -14.23 10.93
C VAL A 137 3.13 -14.83 12.25
N GLN A 138 2.62 -13.97 13.13
CA GLN A 138 2.17 -14.32 14.47
C GLN A 138 0.75 -13.80 14.69
N GLU A 139 -0.14 -14.66 15.17
CA GLU A 139 -1.53 -14.31 15.53
C GLU A 139 -2.28 -13.53 14.43
N SER A 140 -1.94 -13.78 13.16
CA SER A 140 -2.44 -13.02 12.01
C SER A 140 -3.20 -13.94 11.07
N ALA A 141 -4.37 -13.50 10.59
CA ALA A 141 -5.28 -14.31 9.79
C ALA A 141 -5.97 -13.49 8.69
N HIS A 142 -6.50 -14.18 7.68
CA HIS A 142 -7.19 -13.58 6.54
C HIS A 142 -6.34 -12.57 5.76
N ASN A 143 -5.03 -12.81 5.68
CA ASN A 143 -4.10 -12.04 4.86
C ASN A 143 -3.73 -12.80 3.58
N VAL A 144 -3.34 -12.07 2.54
CA VAL A 144 -2.79 -12.64 1.31
C VAL A 144 -1.27 -12.46 1.30
N LEU A 145 -0.54 -13.57 1.30
CA LEU A 145 0.91 -13.61 1.34
C LEU A 145 1.44 -14.25 0.06
N SER A 146 2.01 -13.44 -0.84
CA SER A 146 2.50 -13.93 -2.13
C SER A 146 3.84 -13.32 -2.53
N LEU A 147 4.68 -14.15 -3.12
CA LEU A 147 5.99 -13.78 -3.67
C LEU A 147 6.05 -14.24 -5.13
N LYS A 148 6.73 -13.46 -5.98
CA LYS A 148 6.90 -13.83 -7.40
C LYS A 148 7.86 -14.99 -7.62
N ASN A 149 8.89 -15.07 -6.79
CA ASN A 149 10.09 -15.87 -7.04
C ASN A 149 10.23 -17.09 -6.12
N LYS A 150 9.35 -17.24 -5.11
CA LYS A 150 9.41 -18.34 -4.14
C LYS A 150 8.00 -18.74 -3.72
N ARG A 151 7.85 -20.01 -3.35
CA ARG A 151 6.63 -20.50 -2.71
C ARG A 151 6.64 -20.11 -1.23
N VAL A 152 5.56 -19.49 -0.77
CA VAL A 152 5.25 -19.20 0.63
C VAL A 152 4.71 -20.46 1.29
N SER A 153 5.33 -20.88 2.38
CA SER A 153 4.91 -22.02 3.20
C SER A 153 5.14 -21.73 4.68
N GLY A 154 4.35 -22.39 5.53
CA GLY A 154 4.41 -22.26 6.98
C GLY A 154 3.05 -22.56 7.62
N ILE A 155 3.03 -22.79 8.93
CA ILE A 155 1.78 -23.08 9.68
C ILE A 155 0.77 -21.95 9.56
N PHE A 156 1.23 -20.71 9.40
CA PHE A 156 0.38 -19.53 9.21
C PHE A 156 -0.46 -19.60 7.92
N CYS A 157 -0.06 -20.39 6.92
CA CYS A 157 -0.87 -20.59 5.71
C CYS A 157 -2.17 -21.36 5.97
N ALA A 158 -2.36 -21.97 7.15
CA ALA A 158 -3.66 -22.53 7.55
C ALA A 158 -4.72 -21.44 7.80
N HIS A 159 -4.28 -20.21 8.09
CA HIS A 159 -5.15 -19.08 8.43
C HIS A 159 -5.03 -17.91 7.44
N ASN A 160 -4.17 -18.05 6.43
CA ASN A 160 -3.86 -17.00 5.45
C ASN A 160 -3.83 -17.60 4.04
N GLU A 161 -4.13 -16.79 3.04
CA GLU A 161 -4.07 -17.20 1.65
C GLU A 161 -2.63 -17.03 1.13
N CYS A 162 -1.90 -18.13 1.06
CA CYS A 162 -0.53 -18.16 0.58
C CYS A 162 -0.45 -18.50 -0.91
N ASN A 163 0.50 -17.90 -1.63
CA ASN A 163 0.77 -18.16 -3.05
C ASN A 163 -0.40 -17.83 -4.00
N ALA A 164 -1.21 -16.82 -3.66
CA ALA A 164 -2.22 -16.31 -4.57
C ALA A 164 -1.57 -15.90 -5.90
N LYS A 165 -2.17 -16.36 -7.02
CA LYS A 165 -1.69 -16.09 -8.39
C LYS A 165 -2.11 -14.71 -8.89
N GLU A 166 -3.17 -14.15 -8.33
CA GLU A 166 -3.71 -12.83 -8.69
C GLU A 166 -3.09 -11.72 -7.82
N SER A 167 -3.18 -10.48 -8.30
CA SER A 167 -2.90 -9.29 -7.49
C SER A 167 -3.83 -9.30 -6.28
N ALA A 168 -3.32 -9.28 -5.04
CA ALA A 168 -4.16 -9.22 -3.84
C ALA A 168 -5.12 -8.02 -3.83
N ILE A 169 -4.81 -6.95 -4.60
CA ILE A 169 -5.75 -5.84 -4.81
C ILE A 169 -7.03 -6.37 -5.45
N GLU A 170 -6.96 -7.26 -6.45
CA GLU A 170 -8.16 -7.89 -7.00
C GLU A 170 -8.86 -8.79 -5.99
N THR A 171 -8.13 -9.54 -5.17
CA THR A 171 -8.72 -10.40 -4.12
C THR A 171 -9.52 -9.58 -3.09
N PHE A 172 -9.06 -8.37 -2.75
CA PHE A 172 -9.71 -7.50 -1.76
C PHE A 172 -10.66 -6.46 -2.36
N MET A 173 -10.47 -6.06 -3.62
CA MET A 173 -11.31 -5.07 -4.32
C MET A 173 -12.35 -5.70 -5.25
N ARG A 174 -12.24 -6.98 -5.62
CA ARG A 174 -13.35 -7.68 -6.28
C ARG A 174 -14.53 -7.66 -5.30
N PRO A 175 -15.70 -7.16 -5.72
CA PRO A 175 -16.87 -7.22 -4.88
C PRO A 175 -17.09 -8.69 -4.51
N LYS A 176 -17.21 -8.99 -3.21
CA LYS A 176 -17.44 -10.35 -2.69
C LYS A 176 -18.80 -10.93 -3.09
N GLN A 177 -19.46 -10.30 -4.05
CA GLN A 177 -20.76 -10.64 -4.55
C GLN A 177 -20.61 -11.59 -5.73
N THR A 178 -21.33 -12.69 -5.66
CA THR A 178 -21.55 -13.59 -6.79
C THR A 178 -22.17 -12.81 -7.97
N PRO A 179 -22.02 -13.25 -9.23
CA PRO A 179 -22.63 -12.56 -10.38
C PRO A 179 -24.13 -12.23 -10.20
N PRO A 180 -24.96 -13.08 -9.57
CA PRO A 180 -26.35 -12.73 -9.24
C PRO A 180 -26.47 -11.57 -8.24
N GLN A 181 -25.64 -11.54 -7.20
CA GLN A 181 -25.63 -10.46 -6.20
C GLN A 181 -25.15 -9.14 -6.80
N MET A 182 -24.16 -9.20 -7.69
CA MET A 182 -23.69 -8.04 -8.45
C MET A 182 -24.79 -7.46 -9.34
N SER A 183 -25.55 -8.33 -10.02
CA SER A 183 -26.68 -7.93 -10.86
C SER A 183 -27.78 -7.24 -10.06
N LEU A 184 -28.12 -7.79 -8.88
CA LEU A 184 -29.06 -7.18 -7.94
C LEU A 184 -28.57 -5.81 -7.46
N TRP A 185 -27.33 -5.72 -6.99
CA TRP A 185 -26.73 -4.46 -6.57
C TRP A 185 -26.69 -3.42 -7.70
N LEU A 186 -26.29 -3.81 -8.91
CA LEU A 186 -26.32 -2.94 -10.08
C LEU A 186 -27.75 -2.48 -10.40
N SER A 187 -28.74 -3.36 -10.30
CA SER A 187 -30.15 -3.00 -10.56
C SER A 187 -30.68 -1.97 -9.56
N GLU A 188 -30.28 -2.06 -8.29
CA GLU A 188 -30.63 -1.10 -7.24
C GLU A 188 -29.91 0.23 -7.43
N VAL A 189 -28.62 0.17 -7.79
CA VAL A 189 -27.70 1.30 -7.95
C VAL A 189 -27.75 1.92 -9.36
N VAL A 190 -28.54 1.44 -10.31
CA VAL A 190 -28.69 2.08 -11.64
C VAL A 190 -30.06 2.75 -11.84
N THR A 191 -30.90 2.79 -10.80
CA THR A 191 -32.15 3.56 -10.83
C THR A 191 -31.91 5.07 -10.77
N GLY A 192 -32.05 5.73 -11.93
CA GLY A 192 -32.32 7.17 -12.11
C GLY A 192 -31.32 8.17 -11.51
N LYS A 193 -31.28 8.30 -10.17
CA LYS A 193 -30.42 9.24 -9.42
C LYS A 193 -28.97 8.78 -9.29
N SER A 194 -28.70 7.52 -9.59
CA SER A 194 -27.43 6.86 -9.31
C SER A 194 -26.53 6.70 -10.53
N VAL A 195 -27.04 6.94 -11.74
CA VAL A 195 -26.25 6.99 -12.98
C VAL A 195 -25.22 8.12 -12.94
N GLU A 196 -25.56 9.25 -12.30
CA GLU A 196 -24.60 10.35 -12.09
C GLU A 196 -23.50 9.97 -11.08
N ARG A 197 -23.84 9.23 -10.02
CA ARG A 197 -22.86 8.67 -9.08
C ARG A 197 -21.94 7.64 -9.74
N LEU A 198 -22.49 6.79 -10.60
CA LEU A 198 -21.72 5.79 -11.33
C LEU A 198 -20.80 6.43 -12.37
N ARG A 199 -21.28 7.45 -13.08
CA ARG A 199 -20.45 8.28 -13.97
C ARG A 199 -19.34 9.01 -13.21
N ALA A 200 -19.65 9.60 -12.06
CA ALA A 200 -18.65 10.26 -11.23
C ALA A 200 -17.57 9.29 -10.74
N TRP A 201 -17.95 8.06 -10.37
CA TRP A 201 -17.00 7.03 -9.92
C TRP A 201 -16.12 6.48 -11.06
N VAL A 202 -16.72 6.13 -12.20
CA VAL A 202 -15.98 5.61 -13.38
C VAL A 202 -15.03 6.67 -13.94
N LEU A 203 -15.46 7.93 -13.98
CA LEU A 203 -14.65 9.02 -14.53
C LEU A 203 -13.63 9.56 -13.52
N ALA A 204 -13.86 9.44 -12.22
CA ALA A 204 -12.87 9.76 -11.18
C ALA A 204 -11.73 8.71 -11.09
N GLY A 205 -11.93 7.50 -11.62
CA GLY A 205 -10.87 6.48 -11.72
C GLY A 205 -10.05 6.54 -13.01
N LEU A 206 -10.38 7.45 -13.93
CA LEU A 206 -9.74 7.61 -15.26
C LEU A 206 -9.06 8.98 -15.44
N ALA A 207 -8.95 9.76 -14.36
CA ALA A 207 -8.21 11.02 -14.31
C ALA A 207 -6.92 10.85 -13.50
#